data_AF-A0AAV0WZW4-F1
#
_entry.id   AF-A0AAV0WZW4-F1
#
_cell.length_a   1.000
_cell.length_b   1.000
_cell.length_c   1.000
_cell.angle_alpha   90.00
_cell.angle_beta   90.00
_cell.angle_gamma   90.00
#
_symmetry.space_group_name_H-M   'P 1'
#
loop_
_entity.id
_entity.type
_entity.pdbx_description
1 polymer ?
#
loop_
_entity_poly.entity_id
_entity_poly.type
_entity_poly.pdbx_seq_one_letter_code
_entity_poly.pdbx_strand_id
1 'polypeptide(L)'
;MMNVYDSVVRGTQASRLILIEDSFLAKGQFLLHLISANRKSYDIHVLCYKNLVSKYQTLFPSLSNIQYHDCLINISSLNLSMYEIVSCIVEKSTRKIVILIDSLSMYLLLTGFRKVYKELLDITSSDKFPKVVQFVVVVHKDVTEVNQIEHLKNICKTHVCVQSTNNPLILNLTLEHKRSNGKCVVQKLKGELKSDSTFKLINDLSPPKIEEDKGIPTNLASFKLDLQDSEKKAKEELILPYTLVQIPSNTGGMIHYVPDEADDWDEEDPDDDLEI
;
A
#
# COMPACT_ATOMS: atom_id res chain seq x y z
N MET A 1 17.69 -2.77 -12.85
CA MET A 1 16.55 -3.17 -12.02
C MET A 1 15.60 -1.99 -11.98
N MET A 2 14.37 -2.12 -12.46
CA MET A 2 13.45 -0.98 -12.54
C MET A 2 13.04 -0.56 -11.13
N ASN A 3 13.08 0.74 -10.86
CA ASN A 3 12.86 1.25 -9.53
C ASN A 3 11.36 1.21 -9.16
N VAL A 4 11.02 1.01 -7.87
CA VAL A 4 9.61 0.87 -7.44
C VAL A 4 8.78 2.09 -7.85
N TYR A 5 9.37 3.29 -7.76
CA TYR A 5 8.77 4.51 -8.27
C TYR A 5 8.35 4.41 -9.73
N ASP A 6 9.25 4.02 -10.62
CA ASP A 6 8.94 3.88 -12.04
C ASP A 6 7.83 2.85 -12.25
N SER A 7 7.84 1.76 -11.47
CA SER A 7 6.82 0.72 -11.57
C SER A 7 5.44 1.20 -11.13
N VAL A 8 5.36 2.07 -10.12
CA VAL A 8 4.12 2.71 -9.65
C VAL A 8 3.62 3.73 -10.68
N VAL A 9 4.50 4.64 -11.14
CA VAL A 9 4.13 5.67 -12.12
C VAL A 9 3.69 5.05 -13.43
N ARG A 10 4.41 4.05 -13.95
CA ARG A 10 4.03 3.31 -15.18
C ARG A 10 2.84 2.38 -15.00
N GLY A 11 2.47 2.02 -13.77
CA GLY A 11 1.33 1.15 -13.48
C GLY A 11 1.59 -0.33 -13.65
N THR A 12 2.85 -0.72 -13.78
CA THR A 12 3.25 -2.13 -13.74
C THR A 12 3.14 -2.71 -12.33
N GLN A 13 3.26 -1.88 -11.30
CA GLN A 13 3.09 -2.31 -9.92
C GLN A 13 1.60 -2.34 -9.56
N ALA A 14 1.10 -3.52 -9.15
CA ALA A 14 -0.28 -3.67 -8.73
C ALA A 14 -0.57 -2.88 -7.44
N SER A 15 -1.36 -1.81 -7.56
CA SER A 15 -1.83 -1.03 -6.43
C SER A 15 -3.22 -0.49 -6.71
N ARG A 16 -4.20 -0.95 -5.92
CA ARG A 16 -5.60 -0.58 -6.07
C ARG A 16 -5.87 0.86 -5.61
N LEU A 17 -5.21 1.26 -4.52
CA LEU A 17 -5.30 2.58 -3.92
C LEU A 17 -3.88 3.11 -3.72
N ILE A 18 -3.59 4.24 -4.36
CA ILE A 18 -2.38 5.04 -4.19
C ILE A 18 -2.77 6.31 -3.42
N LEU A 19 -2.14 6.52 -2.27
CA LEU A 19 -2.30 7.72 -1.46
C LEU A 19 -1.11 8.65 -1.69
N ILE A 20 -1.36 9.86 -2.17
CA ILE A 20 -0.38 10.93 -2.31
C ILE A 20 -0.60 11.89 -1.15
N GLU A 21 0.37 11.99 -0.27
CA GLU A 21 0.38 12.96 0.82
C GLU A 21 1.24 14.16 0.39
N ASP A 22 0.65 15.35 0.36
CA ASP A 22 1.31 16.57 -0.10
C ASP A 22 1.06 17.71 0.90
N SER A 23 1.57 18.91 0.58
CA SER A 23 1.34 20.12 1.37
C SER A 23 1.12 21.34 0.47
N PHE A 24 0.77 22.45 1.08
CA PHE A 24 0.70 23.75 0.45
C PHE A 24 2.04 24.14 -0.19
N LEU A 25 3.15 23.84 0.48
CA LEU A 25 4.51 24.14 0.02
C LEU A 25 5.03 23.14 -1.03
N ALA A 26 4.51 21.92 -1.04
CA ALA A 26 4.90 20.87 -1.97
C ALA A 26 3.66 20.14 -2.47
N LYS A 27 3.17 20.59 -3.61
CA LYS A 27 1.94 20.12 -4.26
C LYS A 27 2.14 18.78 -4.95
N GLY A 28 1.24 17.82 -4.70
CA GLY A 28 1.29 16.47 -5.25
C GLY A 28 0.53 16.28 -6.56
N GLN A 29 -0.16 17.31 -7.08
CA GLN A 29 -1.02 17.19 -8.27
C GLN A 29 -0.25 16.78 -9.53
N PHE A 30 1.06 17.06 -9.61
CA PHE A 30 1.88 16.62 -10.74
C PHE A 30 1.94 15.08 -10.84
N LEU A 31 1.82 14.34 -9.72
CA LEU A 31 1.77 12.88 -9.75
C LEU A 31 0.46 12.38 -10.38
N LEU A 32 -0.64 13.10 -10.22
CA LEU A 32 -1.89 12.79 -10.93
C LEU A 32 -1.70 12.94 -12.44
N HIS A 33 -1.04 14.02 -12.87
CA HIS A 33 -0.68 14.22 -14.28
C HIS A 33 0.19 13.06 -14.79
N LEU A 34 1.29 12.74 -14.10
CA LEU A 34 2.22 11.68 -14.51
C LEU A 34 1.55 10.31 -14.59
N ILE A 35 0.74 9.96 -13.58
CA ILE A 35 0.03 8.68 -13.58
C ILE A 35 -1.00 8.65 -14.71
N SER A 36 -1.79 9.71 -14.92
CA SER A 36 -2.76 9.77 -16.01
C SER A 36 -2.12 9.58 -17.40
N ALA A 37 -0.95 10.20 -17.63
CA ALA A 37 -0.19 10.08 -18.87
C ALA A 37 0.31 8.64 -19.11
N ASN A 38 0.46 7.84 -18.05
CA ASN A 38 0.85 6.43 -18.10
C ASN A 38 -0.36 5.46 -18.04
N ARG A 39 -1.60 5.95 -18.09
CA ARG A 39 -2.84 5.14 -18.05
C ARG A 39 -3.73 5.36 -19.27
N LYS A 40 -3.16 5.76 -20.41
CA LYS A 40 -3.89 6.10 -21.66
C LYS A 40 -4.80 4.98 -22.19
N SER A 41 -4.58 3.73 -21.81
CA SER A 41 -5.41 2.58 -22.20
C SER A 41 -6.71 2.42 -21.40
N TYR A 42 -6.88 3.16 -20.31
CA TYR A 42 -8.05 3.11 -19.43
C TYR A 42 -8.89 4.38 -19.57
N ASP A 43 -10.18 4.33 -19.28
CA ASP A 43 -10.95 5.57 -19.15
C ASP A 43 -10.60 6.22 -17.80
N ILE A 44 -10.22 7.49 -17.83
CA ILE A 44 -9.70 8.20 -16.66
C ILE A 44 -10.78 9.18 -16.19
N HIS A 45 -11.16 9.08 -14.93
CA HIS A 45 -12.15 9.96 -14.30
C HIS A 45 -11.48 10.77 -13.21
N VAL A 46 -11.55 12.10 -13.31
CA VAL A 46 -10.99 13.02 -12.31
C VAL A 46 -12.14 13.59 -11.49
N LEU A 47 -12.14 13.30 -10.19
CA LEU A 47 -13.07 13.86 -9.21
C LEU A 47 -12.46 15.14 -8.63
N CYS A 48 -13.09 16.27 -8.92
CA CYS A 48 -12.61 17.60 -8.57
C CYS A 48 -13.35 18.12 -7.32
N TYR A 49 -12.73 18.02 -6.15
CA TYR A 49 -13.23 18.55 -4.87
C TYR A 49 -12.58 19.88 -4.48
N LYS A 50 -11.43 20.25 -5.07
CA LYS A 50 -10.70 21.48 -4.70
C LYS A 50 -10.61 22.50 -5.83
N ASN A 51 -10.18 22.07 -7.01
CA ASN A 51 -9.98 22.99 -8.14
C ASN A 51 -11.11 22.85 -9.18
N LEU A 52 -11.41 23.95 -9.87
CA LEU A 52 -12.33 23.94 -11.00
C LEU A 52 -11.84 23.04 -12.13
N VAL A 53 -12.79 22.42 -12.84
CA VAL A 53 -12.51 21.55 -13.99
C VAL A 53 -11.63 22.23 -15.04
N SER A 54 -11.85 23.52 -15.31
CA SER A 54 -11.06 24.30 -16.29
C SER A 54 -9.57 24.34 -15.97
N LYS A 55 -9.20 24.34 -14.68
CA LYS A 55 -7.80 24.30 -14.26
C LYS A 55 -7.16 22.93 -14.51
N TYR A 56 -7.92 21.84 -14.44
CA TYR A 56 -7.38 20.52 -14.74
C TYR A 56 -7.31 20.24 -16.22
N GLN A 57 -8.22 20.80 -17.02
CA GLN A 57 -8.15 20.72 -18.48
C GLN A 57 -6.86 21.33 -19.04
N THR A 58 -6.26 22.31 -18.36
CA THR A 58 -4.96 22.89 -18.74
C THR A 58 -3.76 22.15 -18.15
N LEU A 59 -3.92 21.52 -16.98
CA LEU A 59 -2.84 20.82 -16.28
C LEU A 59 -2.64 19.38 -16.74
N PHE A 60 -3.69 18.67 -17.12
CA PHE A 60 -3.62 17.28 -17.58
C PHE A 60 -3.27 17.22 -19.07
N PRO A 61 -2.65 16.12 -19.54
CA PRO A 61 -2.44 15.94 -20.97
C PRO A 61 -3.78 15.95 -21.71
N SER A 62 -3.79 16.49 -22.93
CA SER A 62 -4.95 16.50 -23.83
C SER A 62 -5.26 15.06 -24.31
N LEU A 63 -5.87 14.29 -23.41
CA LEU A 63 -6.28 12.92 -23.64
C LEU A 63 -7.80 12.88 -23.86
N SER A 64 -8.23 12.21 -24.93
CA SER A 64 -9.65 12.08 -25.28
C SER A 64 -10.44 11.19 -24.32
N ASN A 65 -9.75 10.37 -23.54
CA ASN A 65 -10.30 9.41 -22.58
C ASN A 65 -10.31 9.92 -21.13
N ILE A 66 -10.06 11.22 -20.89
CA ILE A 66 -10.24 11.83 -19.56
C ILE A 66 -11.60 12.50 -19.47
N GLN A 67 -12.33 12.21 -18.39
CA GLN A 67 -13.55 12.89 -17.99
C GLN A 67 -13.37 13.57 -16.63
N TYR A 68 -13.87 14.79 -16.51
CA TYR A 68 -13.79 15.58 -15.28
C TYR A 68 -15.16 15.70 -14.64
N HIS A 69 -15.22 15.55 -13.33
CA HIS A 69 -16.45 15.62 -12.54
C HIS A 69 -16.29 16.72 -11.51
N ASP A 70 -17.12 17.77 -11.60
CA ASP A 70 -17.18 18.80 -10.57
C ASP A 70 -17.90 18.24 -9.34
N CYS A 71 -17.12 17.83 -8.34
CA CYS A 71 -17.67 17.19 -7.16
C CYS A 71 -17.94 18.18 -6.03
N LEU A 72 -17.42 19.41 -6.12
CA LEU A 72 -17.70 20.46 -5.13
C LEU A 72 -19.17 20.90 -5.22
N ILE A 73 -19.67 21.13 -6.43
CA ILE A 73 -21.08 21.45 -6.66
C ILE A 73 -21.96 20.24 -6.35
N ASN A 74 -21.56 19.03 -6.76
CA ASN A 74 -22.38 17.84 -6.56
C ASN A 74 -22.61 17.51 -5.08
N ILE A 75 -21.62 17.73 -4.20
CA ILE A 75 -21.84 17.58 -2.75
C ILE A 75 -22.78 18.67 -2.24
N SER A 76 -22.49 19.93 -2.57
CA SER A 76 -23.17 21.08 -1.97
C SER A 76 -24.63 21.21 -2.45
N SER A 77 -24.91 20.83 -3.70
CA SER A 77 -26.21 21.03 -4.35
C SER A 77 -27.01 19.74 -4.53
N LEU A 78 -26.35 18.59 -4.71
CA LEU A 78 -27.02 17.31 -4.98
C LEU A 78 -26.90 16.32 -3.81
N ASN A 79 -26.13 16.64 -2.77
CA ASN A 79 -25.85 15.76 -1.63
C ASN A 79 -25.32 14.36 -2.01
N LEU A 80 -24.67 14.24 -3.18
CA LEU A 80 -24.13 12.99 -3.66
C LEU A 80 -22.80 12.67 -2.97
N SER A 81 -22.70 11.47 -2.41
CA SER A 81 -21.48 10.90 -1.82
C SER A 81 -20.47 10.49 -2.89
N MET A 82 -19.21 10.28 -2.48
CA MET A 82 -18.18 9.75 -3.38
C MET A 82 -18.59 8.37 -3.89
N TYR A 83 -19.15 7.53 -3.01
CA TYR A 83 -19.66 6.21 -3.38
C TYR A 83 -20.69 6.26 -4.51
N GLU A 84 -21.68 7.16 -4.43
CA GLU A 84 -22.73 7.29 -5.46
C GLU A 84 -22.16 7.79 -6.78
N ILE A 85 -21.25 8.77 -6.74
CA ILE A 85 -20.57 9.30 -7.94
C ILE A 85 -19.79 8.19 -8.64
N VAL A 86 -18.99 7.42 -7.88
CA VAL A 86 -18.21 6.30 -8.43
C VAL A 86 -19.12 5.21 -8.98
N SER A 87 -20.23 4.90 -8.31
CA SER A 87 -21.23 3.94 -8.78
C SER A 87 -21.83 4.35 -10.12
N CYS A 88 -22.27 5.61 -10.24
CA CYS A 88 -22.80 6.17 -11.49
C CYS A 88 -21.77 6.09 -12.64
N ILE A 89 -20.50 6.35 -12.36
CA ILE A 89 -19.43 6.26 -13.35
C ILE A 89 -19.24 4.82 -13.84
N VAL A 90 -19.22 3.86 -12.91
CA VAL A 90 -18.97 2.44 -13.19
C VAL A 90 -20.11 1.80 -13.97
N GLU A 91 -21.35 2.19 -13.69
CA GLU A 91 -22.54 1.77 -14.43
C GLU A 91 -22.49 2.24 -15.88
N LYS A 92 -22.09 3.49 -16.12
CA LYS A 92 -21.99 4.08 -17.47
C LYS A 92 -20.77 3.62 -18.25
N SER A 93 -19.72 3.15 -17.57
CA SER A 93 -18.48 2.75 -18.24
C SER A 93 -18.54 1.34 -18.80
N THR A 94 -18.08 1.17 -20.04
CA THR A 94 -17.91 -0.13 -20.69
C THR A 94 -16.48 -0.68 -20.59
N ARG A 95 -15.53 0.15 -20.15
CA ARG A 95 -14.09 -0.17 -20.08
C ARG A 95 -13.62 -0.23 -18.64
N LYS A 96 -12.36 -0.66 -18.48
CA LYS A 96 -11.64 -0.55 -17.22
C LYS A 96 -11.29 0.91 -16.96
N ILE A 97 -11.47 1.36 -15.71
CA ILE A 97 -11.39 2.77 -15.35
C ILE A 97 -10.33 3.05 -14.28
N VAL A 98 -9.75 4.25 -14.33
CA VAL A 98 -8.85 4.80 -13.31
C VAL A 98 -9.48 6.06 -12.75
N ILE A 99 -9.56 6.15 -11.42
CA ILE A 99 -10.19 7.29 -10.73
C ILE A 99 -9.10 8.09 -10.03
N LEU A 100 -9.04 9.38 -10.35
CA LEU A 100 -8.12 10.35 -9.76
C LEU A 100 -8.92 11.30 -8.88
N ILE A 101 -8.54 11.42 -7.61
CA ILE A 101 -9.19 12.31 -6.65
C ILE A 101 -8.22 13.42 -6.30
N ASP A 102 -8.62 14.64 -6.63
CA ASP A 102 -7.72 15.78 -6.61
C ASP A 102 -7.41 16.32 -5.20
N SER A 103 -8.34 16.13 -4.27
CA SER A 103 -8.23 16.50 -2.87
C SER A 103 -9.26 15.76 -2.02
N LEU A 104 -8.84 14.65 -1.40
CA LEU A 104 -9.63 13.94 -0.41
C LEU A 104 -9.80 14.78 0.86
N SER A 105 -8.82 15.63 1.20
CA SER A 105 -8.91 16.51 2.37
C SER A 105 -10.13 17.44 2.33
N MET A 106 -10.49 17.98 1.16
CA MET A 106 -11.71 18.78 1.04
C MET A 106 -12.96 17.93 1.27
N TYR A 107 -12.98 16.71 0.75
CA TYR A 107 -14.11 15.80 0.97
C TYR A 107 -14.23 15.36 2.44
N LEU A 108 -13.10 15.10 3.10
CA LEU A 108 -13.00 14.79 4.52
C LEU A 108 -13.55 15.91 5.38
N LEU A 109 -13.23 17.16 5.06
CA LEU A 109 -13.72 18.34 5.78
C LEU A 109 -15.25 18.45 5.70
N LEU A 110 -15.85 18.15 4.55
CA LEU A 110 -17.29 18.25 4.33
C LEU A 110 -18.09 17.09 4.93
N THR A 111 -17.53 15.87 4.90
CA THR A 111 -18.29 14.63 5.15
C THR A 111 -17.93 13.96 6.48
N GLY A 112 -16.74 14.25 7.02
CA GLY A 112 -16.21 13.63 8.22
C GLY A 112 -15.47 12.31 7.96
N PHE A 113 -14.41 12.07 8.74
CA PHE A 113 -13.46 10.98 8.51
C PHE A 113 -14.09 9.59 8.46
N ARG A 114 -14.97 9.25 9.43
CA ARG A 114 -15.57 7.91 9.53
C ARG A 114 -16.32 7.50 8.27
N LYS A 115 -17.13 8.41 7.72
CA LYS A 115 -17.93 8.15 6.51
C LYS A 115 -17.01 8.01 5.30
N VAL A 116 -16.06 8.92 5.11
CA VAL A 116 -15.09 8.87 4.00
C VAL A 116 -14.23 7.61 4.05
N TYR A 117 -13.76 7.20 5.24
CA TYR A 117 -12.97 5.98 5.40
C TYR A 117 -13.76 4.74 4.98
N LYS A 118 -15.04 4.64 5.40
CA LYS A 118 -15.92 3.55 5.00
C LYS A 118 -16.18 3.56 3.49
N GLU A 119 -16.47 4.72 2.92
CA GLU A 119 -16.67 4.85 1.47
C GLU A 119 -15.42 4.45 0.69
N LEU A 120 -14.22 4.86 1.12
CA LEU A 120 -12.97 4.45 0.50
C LEU A 120 -12.76 2.94 0.55
N LEU A 121 -13.06 2.30 1.69
CA LEU A 121 -12.98 0.85 1.83
C LEU A 121 -13.94 0.15 0.87
N ASP A 122 -15.17 0.64 0.77
CA ASP A 122 -16.20 0.09 -0.10
C ASP A 122 -15.87 0.27 -1.59
N ILE A 123 -15.43 1.45 -2.02
CA ILE A 123 -15.12 1.71 -3.44
C ILE A 123 -13.83 1.02 -3.90
N THR A 124 -12.89 0.76 -2.99
CA THR A 124 -11.64 0.08 -3.32
C THR A 124 -11.77 -1.44 -3.36
N SER A 125 -12.85 -2.01 -2.80
CA SER A 125 -13.18 -3.44 -2.92
C SER A 125 -13.32 -3.84 -4.40
N SER A 126 -12.58 -4.86 -4.82
CA SER A 126 -12.66 -5.42 -6.17
C SER A 126 -14.02 -6.05 -6.46
N ASP A 127 -14.67 -6.57 -5.43
CA ASP A 127 -15.92 -7.33 -5.57
C ASP A 127 -17.09 -6.39 -5.87
N LYS A 128 -17.10 -5.22 -5.22
CA LYS A 128 -18.10 -4.17 -5.47
C LYS A 128 -17.82 -3.39 -6.76
N PHE A 129 -16.54 -3.14 -7.06
CA PHE A 129 -16.14 -2.27 -8.18
C PHE A 129 -15.10 -2.91 -9.11
N PRO A 130 -15.43 -4.02 -9.81
CA PRO A 130 -14.47 -4.80 -10.59
C PRO A 130 -13.91 -4.06 -11.82
N LYS A 131 -14.66 -3.09 -12.37
CA LYS A 131 -14.21 -2.29 -13.53
C LYS A 131 -13.18 -1.23 -13.16
N VAL A 132 -13.16 -0.76 -11.91
CA VAL A 132 -12.14 0.19 -11.49
C VAL A 132 -10.84 -0.58 -11.30
N VAL A 133 -9.75 -0.08 -11.86
CA VAL A 133 -8.42 -0.68 -11.75
C VAL A 133 -7.64 -0.02 -10.62
N GLN A 134 -7.71 1.30 -10.51
CA GLN A 134 -6.86 2.06 -9.60
C GLN A 134 -7.54 3.35 -9.17
N PHE A 135 -7.40 3.67 -7.88
CA PHE A 135 -7.68 4.96 -7.28
C PHE A 135 -6.35 5.64 -6.96
N VAL A 136 -6.22 6.90 -7.35
CA VAL A 136 -5.08 7.75 -6.98
C VAL A 136 -5.63 8.99 -6.29
N VAL A 137 -5.24 9.18 -5.04
CA VAL A 137 -5.92 10.12 -4.14
C VAL A 137 -4.92 11.05 -3.50
N VAL A 138 -5.17 12.36 -3.55
CA VAL A 138 -4.31 13.36 -2.90
C VAL A 138 -4.90 13.79 -1.56
N VAL A 139 -4.07 13.79 -0.52
CA VAL A 139 -4.37 14.29 0.83
C VAL A 139 -3.36 15.36 1.20
N HIS A 140 -3.86 16.50 1.66
CA HIS A 140 -3.07 17.64 2.13
C HIS A 140 -2.79 17.49 3.63
N LYS A 141 -1.52 17.27 4.00
CA LYS A 141 -1.14 17.09 5.41
C LYS A 141 -1.38 18.31 6.30
N ASP A 142 -1.43 19.50 5.70
CA ASP A 142 -1.61 20.75 6.46
C ASP A 142 -3.05 20.95 6.97
N VAL A 143 -4.02 20.19 6.44
CA VAL A 143 -5.45 20.31 6.78
C VAL A 143 -6.07 18.96 7.15
N THR A 144 -5.27 17.91 7.29
CA THR A 144 -5.74 16.57 7.64
C THR A 144 -4.94 16.09 8.84
N GLU A 145 -5.63 15.62 9.87
CA GLU A 145 -5.00 15.18 11.11
C GLU A 145 -4.06 13.99 10.87
N VAL A 146 -2.93 13.96 11.58
CA VAL A 146 -1.89 12.92 11.42
C VAL A 146 -2.48 11.51 11.54
N ASN A 147 -3.27 11.27 12.59
CA ASN A 147 -3.90 9.98 12.85
C ASN A 147 -4.83 9.55 11.69
N GLN A 148 -5.56 10.50 11.09
CA GLN A 148 -6.43 10.21 9.94
C GLN A 148 -5.61 9.76 8.73
N ILE A 149 -4.47 10.41 8.47
CA ILE A 149 -3.57 10.02 7.39
C ILE A 149 -2.99 8.63 7.65
N GLU A 150 -2.57 8.31 8.89
CA GLU A 150 -2.09 6.98 9.27
C GLU A 150 -3.14 5.88 9.03
N HIS A 151 -4.39 6.13 9.42
CA HIS A 151 -5.49 5.20 9.11
C HIS A 151 -5.68 5.03 7.60
N LEU A 152 -5.60 6.09 6.79
CA LEU A 152 -5.66 5.98 5.33
C LEU A 152 -4.47 5.19 4.75
N LYS A 153 -3.28 5.27 5.36
CA LYS A 153 -2.12 4.46 4.97
C LYS A 153 -2.36 2.96 5.18
N ASN A 154 -3.22 2.58 6.13
CA ASN A 154 -3.52 1.17 6.40
C ASN A 154 -4.30 0.49 5.26
N ILE A 155 -5.21 1.23 4.60
CA ILE A 155 -5.99 0.69 3.47
C ILE A 155 -5.28 0.78 2.12
N CYS A 156 -4.25 1.62 1.99
CA CYS A 156 -3.49 1.75 0.75
C CYS A 156 -2.29 0.78 0.69
N LYS A 157 -1.95 0.33 -0.51
CA LYS A 157 -0.70 -0.43 -0.75
C LYS A 157 0.48 0.47 -1.07
N THR A 158 0.21 1.64 -1.65
CA THR A 158 1.26 2.59 -2.03
C THR A 158 0.94 3.94 -1.42
N HIS A 159 1.90 4.50 -0.70
CA HIS A 159 1.88 5.85 -0.18
C HIS A 159 3.06 6.63 -0.76
N VAL A 160 2.83 7.88 -1.15
CA VAL A 160 3.85 8.78 -1.67
C VAL A 160 3.75 10.11 -0.93
N CYS A 161 4.74 10.41 -0.08
CA CYS A 161 4.86 11.69 0.61
C CYS A 161 5.70 12.66 -0.22
N VAL A 162 5.15 13.83 -0.52
CA VAL A 162 5.81 14.92 -1.26
C VAL A 162 6.29 15.98 -0.27
N GLN A 163 7.56 16.33 -0.36
CA GLN A 163 8.21 17.27 0.55
C GLN A 163 8.94 18.36 -0.22
N SER A 164 8.78 19.60 0.23
CA SER A 164 9.46 20.76 -0.34
C SER A 164 10.92 20.76 0.09
N THR A 165 11.76 21.41 -0.71
CA THR A 165 13.14 21.74 -0.34
C THR A 165 13.33 23.24 -0.34
N ASN A 166 14.53 23.72 -0.03
CA ASN A 166 14.86 25.14 -0.10
C ASN A 166 14.66 25.71 -1.52
N ASN A 167 14.73 24.88 -2.55
CA ASN A 167 14.38 25.25 -3.91
C ASN A 167 12.95 24.74 -4.22
N PRO A 168 11.99 25.62 -4.53
CA PRO A 168 10.61 25.22 -4.78
C PRO A 168 10.41 24.33 -6.02
N LEU A 169 11.39 24.30 -6.93
CA LEU A 169 11.37 23.41 -8.10
C LEU A 169 11.93 22.02 -7.78
N ILE A 170 12.60 21.84 -6.64
CA ILE A 170 13.17 20.56 -6.24
C ILE A 170 12.32 19.98 -5.12
N LEU A 171 11.81 18.76 -5.34
CA LEU A 171 10.99 18.04 -4.38
C LEU A 171 11.71 16.75 -3.94
N ASN A 172 11.54 16.41 -2.67
CA ASN A 172 11.86 15.09 -2.15
C ASN A 172 10.58 14.26 -2.11
N LEU A 173 10.65 13.01 -2.56
CA LEU A 173 9.56 12.05 -2.46
C LEU A 173 9.97 10.89 -1.57
N THR A 174 9.10 10.52 -0.64
CA THR A 174 9.22 9.23 0.08
C THR A 174 8.10 8.34 -0.38
N LEU A 175 8.45 7.25 -1.06
CA LEU A 175 7.52 6.24 -1.54
C LEU A 175 7.58 5.03 -0.62
N GLU A 176 6.42 4.59 -0.13
CA GLU A 176 6.25 3.38 0.63
C GLU A 176 5.32 2.44 -0.12
N HIS A 177 5.74 1.19 -0.34
CA HIS A 177 4.93 0.21 -1.04
C HIS A 177 4.93 -1.15 -0.33
N LYS A 178 3.72 -1.59 0.05
CA LYS A 178 3.45 -2.91 0.66
C LYS A 178 3.33 -3.97 -0.44
N ARG A 179 4.35 -4.81 -0.58
CA ARG A 179 4.36 -5.93 -1.53
C ARG A 179 3.40 -7.03 -1.08
N SER A 180 3.03 -7.91 -2.01
CA SER A 180 2.16 -9.06 -1.72
C SER A 180 2.75 -10.04 -0.69
N ASN A 181 4.08 -10.10 -0.58
CA ASN A 181 4.77 -10.94 0.40
C ASN A 181 4.88 -10.29 1.80
N GLY A 182 4.12 -9.22 2.07
CA GLY A 182 4.13 -8.50 3.34
C GLY A 182 5.30 -7.54 3.54
N LYS A 183 6.35 -7.59 2.71
CA LYS A 183 7.49 -6.66 2.84
C LYS A 183 7.08 -5.26 2.39
N CYS A 184 7.39 -4.25 3.22
CA CYS A 184 7.29 -2.85 2.83
C CYS A 184 8.60 -2.38 2.22
N VAL A 185 8.54 -1.77 1.03
CA VAL A 185 9.69 -1.11 0.42
C VAL A 185 9.54 0.38 0.58
N VAL A 186 10.56 1.00 1.18
CA VAL A 186 10.65 2.45 1.34
C VAL A 186 11.73 2.98 0.42
N GLN A 187 11.41 4.05 -0.31
CA GLN A 187 12.27 4.67 -1.28
C GLN A 187 12.23 6.18 -1.15
N LYS A 188 13.40 6.78 -0.96
CA LYS A 188 13.57 8.24 -0.98
C LYS A 188 14.11 8.66 -2.33
N LEU A 189 13.47 9.66 -2.94
CA LEU A 189 13.79 10.19 -4.26
C LEU A 189 13.93 11.69 -4.17
N LYS A 190 14.71 12.26 -5.08
CA LYS A 190 14.82 13.69 -5.28
C LYS A 190 14.66 13.99 -6.75
N GLY A 191 13.86 14.99 -7.08
CA GLY A 191 13.64 15.36 -8.46
C GLY A 191 13.26 16.81 -8.63
N GLU A 192 13.38 17.26 -9.87
CA GLU A 192 13.04 18.60 -10.31
C GLU A 192 11.66 18.56 -10.98
N LEU A 193 10.76 19.40 -10.50
CA LEU A 193 9.48 19.69 -11.13
C LEU A 193 9.69 20.79 -12.18
N LYS A 194 9.45 20.45 -13.44
CA LYS A 194 9.53 21.38 -14.56
C LYS A 194 8.21 22.13 -14.76
N SER A 195 8.27 23.22 -15.53
CA SER A 195 7.11 24.05 -15.88
C SER A 195 6.01 23.31 -16.64
N ASP A 196 6.36 22.24 -17.36
CA ASP A 196 5.43 21.36 -18.07
C ASP A 196 4.79 20.29 -17.16
N SER A 197 4.92 20.43 -15.84
CA SER A 197 4.47 19.45 -14.83
C SER A 197 5.14 18.07 -14.94
N THR A 198 6.24 17.97 -15.67
CA THR A 198 7.06 16.76 -15.66
C THR A 198 7.98 16.74 -14.44
N PHE A 199 8.16 15.55 -13.86
CA PHE A 199 9.08 15.35 -12.76
C PHE A 199 10.29 14.57 -13.25
N LYS A 200 11.46 15.21 -13.22
CA LYS A 200 12.73 14.59 -13.61
C LYS A 200 13.49 14.20 -12.35
N LEU A 201 13.75 12.91 -12.18
CA LEU A 201 14.63 12.45 -11.11
C LEU A 201 16.04 13.04 -11.29
N ILE A 202 16.55 13.68 -10.25
CA ILE A 202 17.93 14.12 -10.15
C ILE A 202 18.66 12.95 -9.51
N ASN A 203 19.08 11.99 -10.34
CA ASN A 203 19.62 10.67 -10.01
C ASN A 203 20.03 10.41 -8.54
N ASP A 204 19.39 9.37 -8.00
CA ASP A 204 19.86 8.39 -7.03
C ASP A 204 21.07 8.81 -6.19
N LEU A 205 20.79 9.36 -5.00
CA LEU A 205 21.56 8.88 -3.86
C LEU A 205 21.40 7.36 -3.91
N SER A 206 22.51 6.64 -4.12
CA SER A 206 22.58 5.20 -3.88
C SER A 206 21.69 4.90 -2.68
N PRO A 207 20.84 3.84 -2.71
CA PRO A 207 20.09 3.46 -1.51
C PRO A 207 21.07 3.57 -0.36
N PRO A 208 20.76 4.31 0.71
CA PRO A 208 21.65 4.29 1.86
C PRO A 208 21.91 2.82 2.06
N LYS A 209 23.19 2.41 2.03
CA LYS A 209 23.56 1.06 2.42
C LYS A 209 22.69 0.82 3.63
N ILE A 210 21.85 -0.21 3.58
CA ILE A 210 21.24 -0.70 4.80
C ILE A 210 22.47 -0.83 5.69
N GLU A 211 22.62 0.11 6.61
CA GLU A 211 23.40 -0.15 7.79
C GLU A 211 22.62 -1.33 8.32
N GLU A 212 23.08 -2.53 7.96
CA GLU A 212 22.91 -3.67 8.82
C GLU A 212 23.24 -3.08 10.16
N ASP A 213 22.20 -2.94 10.96
CA ASP A 213 22.27 -2.49 12.32
C ASP A 213 23.28 -3.43 12.99
N LYS A 214 24.55 -3.03 12.93
CA LYS A 214 25.67 -3.68 13.59
C LYS A 214 25.53 -3.27 15.03
N GLY A 215 24.53 -3.88 15.65
CA GLY A 215 24.01 -3.40 16.89
C GLY A 215 22.55 -3.78 17.03
N ILE A 216 22.22 -5.08 16.86
CA ILE A 216 21.21 -5.63 17.77
C ILE A 216 21.65 -5.14 19.15
N PRO A 217 20.87 -4.31 19.86
CA PRO A 217 21.24 -3.90 21.19
C PRO A 217 21.08 -5.14 22.06
N THR A 218 22.14 -5.93 22.17
CA THR A 218 22.24 -7.11 23.04
C THR A 218 21.96 -6.76 24.51
N ASN A 219 21.92 -5.46 24.84
CA ASN A 219 21.56 -4.92 26.15
C ASN A 219 20.08 -4.52 26.32
N LEU A 220 19.21 -4.59 25.29
CA LEU A 220 17.78 -4.29 25.42
C LEU A 220 16.88 -5.53 25.44
N ALA A 221 17.42 -6.71 25.18
CA ALA A 221 16.70 -7.95 25.40
C ALA A 221 16.82 -8.34 26.88
N SER A 222 15.69 -8.45 27.59
CA SER A 222 15.65 -9.05 28.94
C SER A 222 16.01 -10.55 28.94
N PHE A 223 16.28 -11.11 27.75
CA PHE A 223 16.62 -12.50 27.52
C PHE A 223 17.93 -12.55 26.73
N LYS A 224 18.87 -13.35 27.23
CA LYS A 224 20.15 -13.57 26.60
C LYS A 224 19.96 -14.47 25.38
N LEU A 225 20.09 -13.90 24.19
CA LEU A 225 19.90 -14.62 22.92
C LEU A 225 21.15 -15.38 22.45
N ASP A 226 22.31 -15.04 23.02
CA ASP A 226 23.59 -15.69 22.72
C ASP A 226 23.95 -16.75 23.75
N LEU A 227 24.27 -17.96 23.27
CA LEU A 227 24.80 -19.05 24.09
C LEU A 227 26.30 -18.81 24.36
N GLN A 228 26.71 -18.98 25.61
CA GLN A 228 28.12 -19.02 25.99
C GLN A 228 28.78 -20.27 25.41
N ASP A 229 30.11 -20.25 25.28
CA ASP A 229 30.85 -21.39 24.73
C ASP A 229 30.67 -22.67 25.56
N SER A 230 30.46 -22.55 26.88
CA SER A 230 30.10 -23.66 27.76
C SER A 230 28.73 -24.26 27.44
N GLU A 231 27.75 -23.42 27.14
CA GLU A 231 26.37 -23.84 26.81
C GLU A 231 26.29 -24.46 25.42
N LYS A 232 27.06 -23.95 24.45
CA LYS A 232 27.23 -24.58 23.14
C LYS A 232 27.83 -25.97 23.26
N LYS A 233 28.89 -26.12 24.05
CA LYS A 233 29.55 -27.40 24.27
C LYS A 233 28.62 -28.41 24.95
N ALA A 234 27.87 -27.98 25.96
CA ALA A 234 26.87 -28.82 26.63
C ALA A 234 25.74 -29.26 25.67
N LYS A 235 25.31 -28.38 24.76
CA LYS A 235 24.32 -28.72 23.73
C LYS A 235 24.86 -29.76 22.73
N GLU A 236 26.12 -29.65 22.34
CA GLU A 236 26.76 -30.59 21.40
C GLU A 236 27.04 -31.96 22.04
N GLU A 237 27.36 -31.99 23.34
CA GLU A 237 27.58 -33.22 24.11
C GLU A 237 26.26 -33.91 24.52
N LEU A 238 25.12 -33.21 24.42
CA LEU A 238 23.81 -33.75 24.75
C LEU A 238 23.31 -34.72 23.67
N ILE A 239 23.47 -36.02 23.93
CA ILE A 239 22.86 -37.07 23.12
C ILE A 239 21.38 -37.16 23.47
N LEU A 240 20.51 -36.79 22.52
CA LEU A 240 19.06 -36.89 22.72
C LEU A 240 18.64 -38.38 22.76
N PRO A 241 17.76 -38.80 23.69
CA PRO A 241 17.41 -40.22 23.87
C PRO A 241 16.90 -40.94 22.61
N TYR A 242 16.33 -40.21 21.66
CA TYR A 242 15.66 -40.77 20.48
C TYR A 242 16.51 -40.77 19.19
N THR A 243 17.76 -40.30 19.20
CA THR A 243 18.62 -40.33 18.00
C THR A 243 19.17 -41.72 17.68
N LEU A 244 19.05 -42.70 18.59
CA LEU A 244 19.48 -44.09 18.37
C LEU A 244 18.62 -44.86 17.34
N VAL A 245 17.42 -44.37 17.00
CA VAL A 245 16.52 -45.05 16.05
C VAL A 245 16.91 -44.81 14.58
N GLN A 246 17.83 -43.86 14.30
CA GLN A 246 18.31 -43.62 12.94
C GLN A 246 19.51 -44.50 12.59
N ILE A 247 19.35 -45.82 12.67
CA ILE A 247 20.28 -46.75 12.01
C ILE A 247 19.99 -46.67 10.50
N PRO A 248 20.99 -46.39 9.65
CA PRO A 248 20.79 -46.25 8.22
C PRO A 248 20.62 -47.64 7.58
N SER A 249 19.47 -48.28 7.81
CA SER A 249 18.97 -49.27 6.87
C SER A 249 18.44 -48.52 5.65
N ASN A 250 18.78 -49.00 4.46
CA ASN A 250 18.73 -48.28 3.19
C ASN A 250 17.29 -48.08 2.63
N THR A 251 16.31 -47.82 3.50
CA THR A 251 14.90 -47.63 3.17
C THR A 251 14.36 -46.48 4.03
N GLY A 252 13.91 -45.41 3.39
CA GLY A 252 13.64 -44.13 4.05
C GLY A 252 12.60 -44.18 5.18
N GLY A 253 12.85 -43.38 6.22
CA GLY A 253 11.84 -42.67 6.99
C GLY A 253 10.73 -43.50 7.64
N MET A 254 11.04 -44.67 8.19
CA MET A 254 10.06 -45.44 8.97
C MET A 254 10.08 -44.96 10.43
N ILE A 255 9.04 -44.24 10.85
CA ILE A 255 8.84 -43.85 12.25
C ILE A 255 8.32 -45.07 13.00
N HIS A 256 9.13 -45.61 13.90
CA HIS A 256 8.74 -46.73 14.76
C HIS A 256 8.02 -46.18 15.99
N TYR A 257 6.69 -46.21 15.98
CA TYR A 257 5.88 -45.89 17.14
C TYR A 257 5.76 -47.11 18.06
N VAL A 258 6.00 -46.91 19.35
CA VAL A 258 5.75 -47.90 20.41
C VAL A 258 4.73 -47.25 21.34
N PRO A 259 3.49 -47.76 21.40
CA PRO A 259 2.48 -47.24 22.31
C PRO A 259 2.99 -47.34 23.75
N ASP A 260 2.84 -46.27 24.53
CA ASP A 260 3.13 -46.30 25.97
C ASP A 260 1.88 -46.61 26.79
N GLU A 261 2.03 -46.91 28.07
CA GLU A 261 0.92 -47.27 28.97
C GLU A 261 -0.05 -46.10 29.23
N ALA A 262 0.26 -44.89 28.75
CA ALA A 262 -0.57 -43.69 28.87
C ALA A 262 -1.21 -43.27 27.53
N ASP A 263 -0.95 -44.01 26.44
CA ASP A 263 -1.70 -43.91 25.20
C ASP A 263 -3.06 -44.59 25.40
N ASP A 264 -3.96 -43.86 26.05
CA ASP A 264 -5.38 -44.15 26.04
C ASP A 264 -5.88 -44.01 24.60
N TRP A 265 -6.06 -45.14 23.92
CA TRP A 265 -6.83 -45.19 22.69
C TRP A 265 -8.28 -44.89 23.08
N ASP A 266 -8.66 -43.61 23.09
CA ASP A 266 -10.06 -43.21 23.24
C ASP A 266 -10.83 -43.81 22.04
N GLU A 267 -11.58 -44.88 22.30
CA GLU A 267 -12.44 -45.56 21.33
C GLU A 267 -13.74 -44.78 21.05
N GLU A 268 -13.97 -43.66 21.74
CA GLU A 268 -15.07 -42.74 21.43
C GLU A 268 -14.69 -41.88 20.22
N ASP A 269 -15.16 -42.27 19.04
CA ASP A 269 -15.10 -41.45 17.83
C ASP A 269 -15.93 -40.17 18.08
N PRO A 270 -15.31 -38.98 18.16
CA PRO A 270 -16.02 -37.74 18.47
C PRO A 270 -17.00 -37.32 17.36
N ASP A 271 -16.99 -38.00 16.21
CA ASP A 271 -17.90 -37.77 15.11
C ASP A 271 -19.16 -38.68 15.14
N ASP A 272 -19.26 -39.67 16.05
CA ASP A 272 -20.39 -40.62 16.12
C ASP A 272 -21.73 -39.98 16.60
N ASP A 273 -21.66 -38.80 17.23
CA ASP A 273 -22.83 -38.03 17.67
C ASP A 273 -23.30 -36.96 16.65
N LEU A 274 -22.63 -36.85 15.50
CA LEU A 274 -22.94 -35.85 14.46
C LEU A 274 -24.02 -36.35 13.49
N GLU A 275 -25.28 -36.35 13.93
CA GLU A 275 -26.42 -36.44 12.99
C GLU A 275 -26.59 -35.11 12.22
N ILE A 276 -26.14 -35.07 10.96
CA ILE A 276 -26.42 -34.02 9.96
C ILE A 276 -27.58 -34.40 9.05
#